data_AF-A0A2G2E9P6-F1
#
_entry.id   AF-A0A2G2E9P6-F1
#
_cell.length_a   1.000
_cell.length_b   1.000
_cell.length_c   1.000
_cell.angle_alpha   90.00
_cell.angle_beta   90.00
_cell.angle_gamma   90.00
#
_symmetry.space_group_name_H-M   'P 1'
#
loop_
_entity.id
_entity.type
_entity.pdbx_description
1 polymer ?
#
loop_
_entity_poly.entity_id
_entity_poly.type
_entity_poly.pdbx_seq_one_letter_code
_entity_poly.pdbx_strand_id
1 'polypeptide(L)'
;MWFFLVSDALTFGGLLIAYGFTRHSCQDAWPIGEETFNSLPFLGHGYPLIYVALMTFILIISSVTMVLAVEAGHRMDKKGVVKWMVATIIGGFFFVGSQAWEWSHFIHGSEFGKIEMADGSMAIVKGHFGEVENFTIFEAGKHHKVGHQITSDDMDLDHEYRHAIAEGHVKNGVITLHDGSKANISKKDNEHMELMIKTDGGKYKIGKHIDDHNLAADLYNKVVNSGTKGRVIYGANLEQNEYGPKQYGQFFFFITGFHGFHVFTGVMINIIICLGVIRGVYHKRGHYEMVEKTGLYWHFVDLVWVFVFTFFYLV
;
A
#
# COMPACT_ATOMS: atom_id res chain seq x y z
N MET A 1 26.83 -8.09 -18.26
CA MET A 1 25.44 -7.60 -18.11
C MET A 1 24.45 -8.75 -18.16
N TRP A 2 24.36 -9.51 -19.26
CA TRP A 2 23.40 -10.62 -19.39
C TRP A 2 23.40 -11.65 -18.24
N PHE A 3 24.56 -12.10 -17.75
CA PHE A 3 24.61 -13.00 -16.58
C PHE A 3 23.97 -12.41 -15.31
N PHE A 4 24.12 -11.10 -15.10
CA PHE A 4 23.52 -10.40 -13.97
C PHE A 4 21.99 -10.28 -14.13
N LEU A 5 21.51 -9.98 -15.34
CA LEU A 5 20.06 -9.95 -15.62
C LEU A 5 19.43 -11.34 -15.44
N VAL A 6 20.13 -12.40 -15.86
CA VAL A 6 19.66 -13.78 -15.67
C VAL A 6 19.64 -14.15 -14.19
N SER A 7 20.65 -13.76 -13.38
CA SER A 7 20.63 -14.04 -11.94
C SER A 7 19.47 -13.34 -11.23
N ASP A 8 19.20 -12.08 -11.58
CA ASP A 8 18.06 -11.34 -11.01
C ASP A 8 16.73 -11.96 -11.45
N ALA A 9 16.62 -12.39 -12.72
CA ALA A 9 15.43 -13.06 -13.23
C ALA A 9 15.12 -14.35 -12.44
N LEU A 10 16.16 -15.14 -12.14
CA LEU A 10 16.02 -16.36 -11.33
C LEU A 10 15.65 -16.03 -9.87
N THR A 11 16.17 -14.95 -9.32
CA THR A 11 15.83 -14.50 -7.95
C THR A 11 14.36 -14.08 -7.87
N PHE A 12 13.88 -13.21 -8.76
CA PHE A 12 12.46 -12.85 -8.82
C PHE A 12 11.56 -14.04 -9.13
N GLY A 13 11.98 -14.93 -10.05
CA GLY A 13 11.26 -16.17 -10.34
C GLY A 13 11.08 -17.06 -9.12
N GLY A 14 12.13 -17.26 -8.32
CA GLY A 14 12.06 -18.02 -7.07
C GLY A 14 11.10 -17.38 -6.05
N LEU A 15 11.12 -16.05 -5.92
CA LEU A 15 10.23 -15.33 -5.01
C LEU A 15 8.76 -15.42 -5.45
N LEU A 16 8.47 -15.27 -6.74
CA LEU A 16 7.12 -15.36 -7.28
C LEU A 16 6.56 -16.79 -7.21
N ILE A 17 7.40 -17.82 -7.41
CA ILE A 17 7.00 -19.22 -7.20
C ILE A 17 6.67 -19.48 -5.73
N ALA A 18 7.49 -18.98 -4.80
CA ALA A 18 7.24 -19.11 -3.36
C ALA A 18 5.94 -18.41 -2.94
N TYR A 19 5.67 -17.21 -3.48
CA TYR A 19 4.40 -16.51 -3.31
C TYR A 19 3.23 -17.35 -3.84
N GLY A 20 3.32 -17.85 -5.08
CA GLY A 20 2.27 -18.65 -5.71
C GLY A 20 1.96 -19.94 -4.94
N PHE A 21 2.99 -20.64 -4.45
CA PHE A 21 2.81 -21.83 -3.62
C PHE A 21 2.15 -21.50 -2.28
N THR A 22 2.60 -20.43 -1.62
CA THR A 22 2.02 -20.00 -0.34
C THR A 22 0.56 -19.64 -0.49
N ARG A 23 0.22 -18.87 -1.54
CA ARG A 23 -1.17 -18.53 -1.90
C ARG A 23 -2.01 -19.78 -2.13
N HIS A 24 -1.51 -20.75 -2.88
CA HIS A 24 -2.26 -21.99 -3.17
C HIS A 24 -2.49 -22.85 -1.93
N SER A 25 -1.53 -22.86 -1.00
CA SER A 25 -1.63 -23.65 0.25
C SER A 25 -2.46 -22.98 1.35
N CYS A 26 -2.76 -21.69 1.22
CA CYS A 26 -3.46 -20.91 2.24
C CYS A 26 -4.94 -21.28 2.29
N GLN A 27 -5.45 -21.54 3.50
CA GLN A 27 -6.88 -21.84 3.73
C GLN A 27 -7.70 -20.56 3.99
N ASP A 28 -7.05 -19.46 4.36
CA ASP A 28 -7.67 -18.16 4.56
C ASP A 28 -7.93 -17.46 3.22
N ALA A 29 -8.85 -16.49 3.21
CA ALA A 29 -9.12 -15.70 2.02
C ALA A 29 -7.90 -14.85 1.67
N TRP A 30 -7.36 -15.07 0.46
CA TRP A 30 -6.31 -14.23 -0.08
C TRP A 30 -6.86 -12.83 -0.42
N PRO A 31 -6.07 -11.75 -0.29
CA PRO A 31 -6.53 -10.41 -0.63
C PRO A 31 -6.88 -10.30 -2.11
N ILE A 32 -7.95 -9.58 -2.41
CA ILE A 32 -8.39 -9.27 -3.77
C ILE A 32 -7.83 -7.89 -4.13
N GLY A 33 -7.13 -7.78 -5.26
CA GLY A 33 -6.46 -6.56 -5.68
C GLY A 33 -7.40 -5.36 -5.79
N GLU A 34 -8.57 -5.55 -6.41
CA GLU A 34 -9.60 -4.50 -6.57
C GLU A 34 -10.14 -3.97 -5.25
N GLU A 35 -10.21 -4.82 -4.21
CA GLU A 35 -10.66 -4.42 -2.88
C GLU A 35 -9.55 -3.72 -2.10
N THR A 36 -8.32 -4.21 -2.25
CA THR A 36 -7.15 -3.80 -1.47
C THR A 36 -6.59 -2.46 -1.97
N PHE A 37 -6.53 -2.29 -3.30
CA PHE A 37 -5.93 -1.13 -3.95
C PHE A 37 -7.01 -0.32 -4.68
N ASN A 38 -7.84 0.37 -3.91
CA ASN A 38 -8.98 1.14 -4.42
C ASN A 38 -8.84 2.66 -4.24
N SER A 39 -7.67 3.10 -3.81
CA SER A 39 -7.42 4.48 -3.39
C SER A 39 -6.66 5.25 -4.45
N LEU A 40 -7.09 6.47 -4.72
CA LEU A 40 -6.36 7.43 -5.55
C LEU A 40 -5.83 8.58 -4.68
N PRO A 41 -4.59 9.04 -4.92
CA PRO A 41 -4.09 10.25 -4.28
C PRO A 41 -5.06 11.41 -4.51
N PHE A 42 -5.37 12.14 -3.44
CA PHE A 42 -6.26 13.30 -3.41
C PHE A 42 -7.75 13.06 -3.72
N LEU A 43 -8.11 11.91 -4.30
CA LEU A 43 -9.49 11.57 -4.68
C LEU A 43 -10.15 10.55 -3.75
N GLY A 44 -9.39 9.95 -2.83
CA GLY A 44 -9.91 9.01 -1.84
C GLY A 44 -10.17 7.62 -2.41
N HIS A 45 -11.11 6.90 -1.78
CA HIS A 45 -11.45 5.52 -2.11
C HIS A 45 -12.51 5.43 -3.23
N GLY A 46 -12.61 4.27 -3.87
CA GLY A 46 -13.64 3.98 -4.89
C GLY A 46 -13.12 3.88 -6.33
N TYR A 47 -11.80 3.78 -6.50
CA TYR A 47 -11.13 3.66 -7.79
C TYR A 47 -10.27 2.39 -7.85
N PRO A 48 -10.88 1.20 -8.01
CA PRO A 48 -10.17 -0.08 -8.03
C PRO A 48 -9.06 -0.08 -9.08
N LEU A 49 -7.84 -0.38 -8.64
CA LEU A 49 -6.64 -0.59 -9.46
C LEU A 49 -6.19 0.60 -10.33
N ILE A 50 -6.92 1.73 -10.34
CA ILE A 50 -6.62 2.85 -11.25
C ILE A 50 -5.23 3.44 -10.97
N TYR A 51 -4.90 3.65 -9.69
CA TYR A 51 -3.61 4.20 -9.31
C TYR A 51 -2.46 3.28 -9.74
N VAL A 52 -2.62 1.99 -9.47
CA VAL A 52 -1.65 0.93 -9.79
C VAL A 52 -1.44 0.81 -11.29
N ALA A 53 -2.53 0.88 -12.07
CA ALA A 53 -2.50 0.89 -13.52
C ALA A 53 -1.77 2.14 -14.05
N LEU A 54 -2.02 3.31 -13.46
CA LEU A 54 -1.35 4.56 -13.84
C LEU A 54 0.16 4.50 -13.60
N MET A 55 0.61 4.04 -12.43
CA MET A 55 2.05 3.94 -12.15
C MET A 55 2.73 2.92 -13.08
N THR A 56 2.06 1.81 -13.39
CA THR A 56 2.57 0.79 -14.32
C THR A 56 2.68 1.34 -15.74
N PHE A 57 1.67 2.11 -16.18
CA PHE A 57 1.71 2.81 -17.45
C PHE A 57 2.86 3.82 -17.54
N ILE A 58 3.11 4.57 -16.47
CA ILE A 58 4.26 5.51 -16.39
C ILE A 58 5.59 4.76 -16.54
N LEU A 59 5.73 3.59 -15.89
CA LEU A 59 6.96 2.79 -15.98
C LEU A 59 7.19 2.24 -17.40
N ILE A 60 6.15 1.71 -18.05
CA ILE A 60 6.22 1.23 -19.43
C ILE A 60 6.58 2.38 -20.39
N ILE A 61 5.99 3.56 -20.23
CA ILE A 61 6.37 4.74 -21.03
C ILE A 61 7.82 5.14 -20.77
N SER A 62 8.28 5.09 -19.52
CA SER A 62 9.67 5.37 -19.17
C SER A 62 10.65 4.39 -19.84
N SER A 63 10.22 3.14 -20.03
CA SER A 63 10.90 2.14 -20.85
C SER A 63 10.97 2.57 -22.31
N VAL A 64 9.87 3.00 -22.93
CA VAL A 64 9.86 3.51 -24.31
C VAL A 64 10.82 4.69 -24.47
N THR A 65 10.83 5.64 -23.53
CA THR A 65 11.78 6.77 -23.59
C THR A 65 13.23 6.30 -23.48
N MET A 66 13.51 5.21 -22.76
CA MET A 66 14.85 4.64 -22.71
C MET A 66 15.28 4.06 -24.06
N VAL A 67 14.38 3.37 -24.79
CA VAL A 67 14.66 2.89 -26.15
C VAL A 67 15.06 4.06 -27.07
N LEU A 68 14.32 5.16 -27.00
CA LEU A 68 14.60 6.36 -27.79
C LEU A 68 15.95 7.02 -27.41
N ALA A 69 16.36 6.92 -26.14
CA ALA A 69 17.68 7.36 -25.72
C ALA A 69 18.80 6.49 -26.32
N VAL A 70 18.65 5.17 -26.30
CA VAL A 70 19.61 4.23 -26.91
C VAL A 70 19.70 4.45 -28.42
N GLU A 71 18.57 4.60 -29.08
CA GLU A 71 18.50 4.87 -30.52
C GLU A 71 19.17 6.20 -30.91
N ALA A 72 18.93 7.27 -30.13
CA ALA A 72 19.65 8.54 -30.29
C ALA A 72 21.16 8.37 -30.08
N GLY A 73 21.57 7.48 -29.18
CA GLY A 73 22.96 7.12 -28.94
C GLY A 73 23.60 6.45 -30.16
N HIS A 74 22.89 5.53 -30.82
CA HIS A 74 23.36 4.91 -32.07
C HIS A 74 23.51 5.94 -33.21
N ARG A 75 22.65 6.96 -33.25
CA ARG A 75 22.77 8.09 -34.18
C ARG A 75 23.83 9.11 -33.78
N MET A 76 24.55 8.89 -32.68
CA MET A 76 25.50 9.85 -32.08
C MET A 76 24.87 11.22 -31.72
N ASP A 77 23.54 11.30 -31.63
CA ASP A 77 22.81 12.51 -31.27
C ASP A 77 22.80 12.71 -29.74
N LYS A 78 23.82 13.42 -29.26
CA LYS A 78 23.98 13.77 -27.84
C LYS A 78 22.73 14.44 -27.26
N LYS A 79 22.08 15.36 -28.00
CA LYS A 79 20.93 16.12 -27.48
C LYS A 79 19.72 15.20 -27.32
N GLY A 80 19.49 14.33 -28.31
CA GLY A 80 18.47 13.29 -28.24
C GLY A 80 18.67 12.36 -27.05
N VAL A 81 19.88 11.86 -26.83
CA VAL A 81 20.20 10.99 -25.67
C VAL A 81 19.85 11.69 -24.36
N VAL A 82 20.31 12.95 -24.16
CA VAL A 82 20.02 13.69 -22.93
C VAL A 82 18.51 13.88 -22.72
N LYS A 83 17.79 14.32 -23.76
CA LYS A 83 16.33 14.55 -23.69
C LYS A 83 15.59 13.30 -23.21
N TRP A 84 15.87 12.17 -23.84
CA TRP A 84 15.16 10.92 -23.57
C TRP A 84 15.56 10.29 -22.24
N MET A 85 16.84 10.35 -21.87
CA MET A 85 17.29 9.91 -20.55
C MET A 85 16.65 10.71 -19.42
N VAL A 86 16.51 12.03 -19.57
CA VAL A 86 15.82 12.87 -18.57
C VAL A 86 14.36 12.45 -18.43
N ALA A 87 13.67 12.16 -19.54
CA ALA A 87 12.30 11.66 -19.50
C ALA A 87 12.20 10.31 -18.76
N THR A 88 13.12 9.38 -19.02
CA THR A 88 13.19 8.10 -18.30
C THR A 88 13.41 8.29 -16.80
N ILE A 89 14.34 9.17 -16.41
CA ILE A 89 14.64 9.48 -14.99
C ILE A 89 13.40 10.04 -14.29
N ILE A 90 12.68 10.97 -14.92
CA ILE A 90 11.45 11.55 -14.38
C ILE A 90 10.41 10.44 -14.17
N GLY A 91 10.16 9.60 -15.18
CA GLY A 91 9.22 8.48 -15.05
C GLY A 91 9.61 7.50 -13.93
N GLY A 92 10.91 7.23 -13.78
CA GLY A 92 11.42 6.39 -12.68
C GLY A 92 11.20 6.98 -11.29
N PHE A 93 11.40 8.29 -11.11
CA PHE A 93 11.09 8.95 -9.83
C PHE A 93 9.61 8.97 -9.52
N PHE A 94 8.76 9.23 -10.52
CA PHE A 94 7.31 9.14 -10.35
C PHE A 94 6.91 7.75 -9.89
N PHE A 95 7.44 6.70 -10.52
CA PHE A 95 7.16 5.32 -10.12
C PHE A 95 7.58 5.03 -8.67
N VAL A 96 8.82 5.35 -8.28
CA VAL A 96 9.31 5.10 -6.90
C VAL A 96 8.51 5.91 -5.88
N GLY A 97 8.19 7.17 -6.18
CA GLY A 97 7.34 8.00 -5.33
C GLY A 97 5.93 7.44 -5.20
N SER A 98 5.37 6.94 -6.30
CA SER A 98 4.06 6.30 -6.31
C SER A 98 4.03 5.03 -5.46
N GLN A 99 5.07 4.19 -5.56
CA GLN A 99 5.23 2.99 -4.75
C GLN A 99 5.33 3.32 -3.26
N ALA A 100 6.09 4.36 -2.90
CA ALA A 100 6.23 4.80 -1.52
C ALA A 100 4.89 5.31 -0.94
N TRP A 101 4.11 6.03 -1.75
CA TRP A 101 2.77 6.47 -1.35
C TRP A 101 1.82 5.28 -1.16
N GLU A 102 1.81 4.32 -2.08
CA GLU A 102 0.97 3.14 -1.99
C GLU A 102 1.31 2.30 -0.75
N TRP A 103 2.61 2.12 -0.46
CA TRP A 103 3.06 1.49 0.77
C TRP A 103 2.58 2.24 2.01
N SER A 104 2.72 3.56 2.03
CA SER A 104 2.22 4.37 3.14
C SER A 104 0.73 4.11 3.36
N HIS A 105 -0.08 4.20 2.30
CA HIS A 105 -1.52 3.98 2.39
C HIS A 105 -1.86 2.54 2.86
N PHE A 106 -1.19 1.54 2.31
CA PHE A 106 -1.35 0.14 2.68
C PHE A 106 -0.94 -0.16 4.13
N ILE A 107 0.06 0.55 4.66
CA ILE A 107 0.48 0.45 6.07
C ILE A 107 -0.52 1.11 7.02
N HIS A 108 -1.13 2.24 6.63
CA HIS A 108 -2.11 2.94 7.47
C HIS A 108 -3.47 2.24 7.51
N GLY A 109 -3.84 1.50 6.45
CA GLY A 109 -5.06 0.72 6.42
C GLY A 109 -6.34 1.51 6.13
N SER A 110 -7.46 0.79 6.04
CA SER A 110 -8.77 1.42 5.89
C SER A 110 -9.28 2.01 7.20
N GLU A 111 -10.29 2.87 7.10
CA GLU A 111 -10.94 3.51 8.26
C GLU A 111 -11.56 2.50 9.23
N PHE A 112 -12.03 1.35 8.73
CA PHE A 112 -12.68 0.33 9.54
C PHE A 112 -11.75 -0.78 10.02
N GLY A 113 -10.68 -1.07 9.26
CA GLY A 113 -9.80 -2.20 9.54
C GLY A 113 -10.46 -3.57 9.36
N LYS A 114 -9.72 -4.61 9.76
CA LYS A 114 -10.20 -6.00 9.87
C LYS A 114 -10.60 -6.29 11.30
N ILE A 115 -11.80 -6.83 11.50
CA ILE A 115 -12.31 -7.15 12.83
C ILE A 115 -12.23 -8.66 13.12
N GLU A 116 -11.89 -9.01 14.36
CA GLU A 116 -11.98 -10.36 14.92
C GLU A 116 -13.24 -10.45 15.79
N MET A 117 -14.21 -11.24 15.34
CA MET A 117 -15.47 -11.45 16.02
C MET A 117 -15.33 -12.42 17.20
N ALA A 118 -16.32 -12.40 18.10
CA ALA A 118 -16.33 -13.24 19.30
C ALA A 118 -16.33 -14.76 19.03
N ASP A 119 -16.74 -15.18 17.83
CA ASP A 119 -16.71 -16.58 17.38
C ASP A 119 -15.37 -16.98 16.72
N GLY A 120 -14.38 -16.07 16.70
CA GLY A 120 -13.07 -16.25 16.09
C GLY A 120 -13.02 -15.98 14.59
N SER A 121 -14.15 -15.66 13.94
CA SER A 121 -14.14 -15.29 12.52
C SER A 121 -13.54 -13.90 12.33
N MET A 122 -12.78 -13.72 11.24
CA MET A 122 -12.23 -12.42 10.87
C MET A 122 -12.97 -11.86 9.66
N ALA A 123 -13.29 -10.57 9.68
CA ALA A 123 -14.03 -9.91 8.61
C ALA A 123 -13.42 -8.55 8.25
N ILE A 124 -13.43 -8.23 6.96
CA ILE A 124 -13.19 -6.86 6.47
C ILE A 124 -14.53 -6.15 6.41
N VAL A 125 -14.54 -4.91 6.86
CA VAL A 125 -15.71 -4.04 6.84
C VAL A 125 -15.63 -3.15 5.60
N LYS A 126 -16.74 -3.02 4.88
CA LYS A 126 -16.93 -2.04 3.81
C LYS A 126 -18.03 -1.07 4.21
N GLY A 127 -17.99 0.16 3.73
CA GLY A 127 -19.00 1.18 3.99
C GLY A 127 -18.39 2.58 4.06
N HIS A 128 -19.19 3.54 4.51
CA HIS A 128 -18.75 4.90 4.81
C HIS A 128 -18.56 5.05 6.32
N PHE A 129 -17.34 5.38 6.73
CA PHE A 129 -17.04 5.65 8.13
C PHE A 129 -17.64 7.00 8.52
N GLY A 130 -18.43 7.01 9.60
CA GLY A 130 -18.91 8.26 10.15
C GLY A 130 -17.76 9.04 10.78
N GLU A 131 -17.58 10.32 10.45
CA GLU A 131 -16.53 11.14 11.05
C GLU A 131 -16.74 11.31 12.56
N VAL A 132 -15.65 11.29 13.34
CA VAL A 132 -15.66 11.67 14.75
C VAL A 132 -15.71 13.20 14.86
N GLU A 133 -16.75 13.73 15.50
CA GLU A 133 -16.98 15.17 15.60
C GLU A 133 -16.28 15.79 16.81
N ASN A 134 -16.30 15.11 17.96
CA ASN A 134 -15.61 15.56 19.17
C ASN A 134 -15.43 14.46 20.21
N PHE A 135 -14.49 14.68 21.12
CA PHE A 135 -14.38 13.95 22.39
C PHE A 135 -14.76 14.86 23.55
N THR A 136 -15.81 14.48 24.29
CA THR A 136 -16.24 15.22 25.48
C THR A 136 -15.70 14.56 26.75
N ILE A 137 -14.75 15.22 27.41
CA ILE A 137 -14.05 14.68 28.58
C ILE A 137 -14.96 14.70 29.80
N PHE A 138 -15.17 13.55 30.44
CA PHE A 138 -15.94 13.45 31.69
C PHE A 138 -15.09 13.03 32.88
N GLU A 139 -13.90 12.45 32.65
CA GLU A 139 -12.91 12.13 33.68
C GLU A 139 -11.57 12.77 33.30
N ALA A 140 -11.03 13.63 34.18
CA ALA A 140 -9.81 14.37 33.89
C ALA A 140 -8.56 13.47 33.86
N GLY A 141 -7.67 13.78 32.94
CA GLY A 141 -6.35 13.16 32.82
C GLY A 141 -5.24 14.14 33.20
N LYS A 142 -4.02 13.86 32.74
CA LYS A 142 -2.87 14.76 32.95
C LYS A 142 -2.98 16.06 32.16
N HIS A 143 -3.62 16.03 30.99
CA HIS A 143 -3.66 17.16 30.06
C HIS A 143 -5.08 17.74 29.91
N HIS A 144 -6.11 16.90 29.93
CA HIS A 144 -7.48 17.34 29.72
C HIS A 144 -8.29 17.41 31.01
N LYS A 145 -9.08 18.48 31.15
CA LYS A 145 -9.99 18.71 32.28
C LYS A 145 -11.41 18.26 31.92
N VAL A 146 -12.19 17.93 32.93
CA VAL A 146 -13.62 17.60 32.77
C VAL A 146 -14.36 18.75 32.08
N GLY A 147 -15.20 18.42 31.10
CA GLY A 147 -15.97 19.37 30.29
C GLY A 147 -15.24 19.92 29.07
N HIS A 148 -13.95 19.62 28.90
CA HIS A 148 -13.22 19.98 27.69
C HIS A 148 -13.75 19.17 26.50
N GLN A 149 -14.03 19.85 25.39
CA GLN A 149 -14.37 19.23 24.12
C GLN A 149 -13.15 19.33 23.21
N ILE A 150 -12.60 18.16 22.85
CA ILE A 150 -11.52 18.08 21.87
C ILE A 150 -12.16 17.98 20.49
N THR A 151 -11.70 18.83 19.58
CA THR A 151 -12.23 18.94 18.20
C THR A 151 -11.16 18.59 17.18
N SER A 152 -11.53 18.54 15.90
CA SER A 152 -10.60 18.30 14.79
C SER A 152 -9.52 19.38 14.63
N ASP A 153 -9.72 20.56 15.24
CA ASP A 153 -8.70 21.63 15.28
C ASP A 153 -7.56 21.31 16.27
N ASP A 154 -7.82 20.46 17.28
CA ASP A 154 -6.85 20.10 18.31
C ASP A 154 -6.00 18.90 17.91
N MET A 155 -6.59 17.94 17.21
CA MET A 155 -5.94 16.70 16.77
C MET A 155 -6.76 15.98 15.69
N ASP A 156 -6.13 14.99 15.06
CA ASP A 156 -6.83 14.04 14.19
C ASP A 156 -7.66 13.05 15.04
N LEU A 157 -8.95 13.38 15.20
CA LEU A 157 -9.88 12.62 16.04
C LEU A 157 -10.10 11.20 15.53
N ASP A 158 -10.16 11.00 14.21
CA ASP A 158 -10.39 9.68 13.62
C ASP A 158 -9.17 8.77 13.81
N HIS A 159 -7.96 9.33 13.64
CA HIS A 159 -6.73 8.61 13.92
C HIS A 159 -6.62 8.21 15.41
N GLU A 160 -6.87 9.14 16.33
CA GLU A 160 -6.85 8.87 17.78
C GLU A 160 -7.89 7.81 18.17
N TYR A 161 -9.10 7.92 17.61
CA TYR A 161 -10.17 6.95 17.85
C TYR A 161 -9.76 5.55 17.37
N ARG A 162 -9.24 5.42 16.15
CA ARG A 162 -8.78 4.14 15.59
C ARG A 162 -7.62 3.55 16.39
N HIS A 163 -6.68 4.38 16.83
CA HIS A 163 -5.58 3.95 17.68
C HIS A 163 -6.09 3.39 19.02
N ALA A 164 -7.01 4.10 19.67
CA ALA A 164 -7.63 3.65 20.90
C ALA A 164 -8.41 2.34 20.72
N ILE A 165 -9.08 2.12 19.58
CA ILE A 165 -9.72 0.84 19.27
C ILE A 165 -8.69 -0.28 19.20
N ALA A 166 -7.60 -0.09 18.45
CA ALA A 166 -6.57 -1.11 18.25
C ALA A 166 -5.91 -1.51 19.59
N GLU A 167 -5.73 -0.55 20.51
CA GLU A 167 -5.19 -0.77 21.84
C GLU A 167 -6.20 -1.34 22.85
N GLY A 168 -7.49 -1.37 22.52
CA GLY A 168 -8.56 -1.81 23.43
C GLY A 168 -8.94 -0.76 24.47
N HIS A 169 -8.65 0.51 24.21
CA HIS A 169 -8.98 1.66 25.06
C HIS A 169 -10.40 2.19 24.85
N VAL A 170 -11.15 1.62 23.90
CA VAL A 170 -12.58 1.90 23.70
C VAL A 170 -13.42 0.79 24.33
N LYS A 171 -14.30 1.17 25.27
CA LYS A 171 -15.19 0.24 25.96
C LYS A 171 -16.53 0.89 26.26
N ASN A 172 -17.62 0.24 25.87
CA ASN A 172 -18.99 0.72 26.12
C ASN A 172 -19.22 2.20 25.71
N GLY A 173 -18.70 2.62 24.56
CA GLY A 173 -18.84 4.00 24.04
C GLY A 173 -17.93 5.04 24.71
N VAL A 174 -17.01 4.59 25.58
CA VAL A 174 -16.03 5.46 26.25
C VAL A 174 -14.65 5.19 25.69
N ILE A 175 -13.94 6.26 25.30
CA ILE A 175 -12.53 6.23 24.93
C ILE A 175 -11.66 6.61 26.14
N THR A 176 -10.57 5.87 26.34
CA THR A 176 -9.51 6.24 27.27
C THR A 176 -8.35 6.83 26.46
N LEU A 177 -8.04 8.11 26.68
CA LEU A 177 -6.98 8.82 25.96
C LEU A 177 -5.61 8.55 26.60
N HIS A 178 -4.52 8.83 25.87
CA HIS A 178 -3.15 8.61 26.32
C HIS A 178 -2.76 9.34 27.61
N ASP A 179 -3.41 10.44 27.94
CA ASP A 179 -3.19 11.20 29.18
C ASP A 179 -3.94 10.63 30.39
N GLY A 180 -4.68 9.54 30.20
CA GLY A 180 -5.52 8.87 31.19
C GLY A 180 -6.93 9.46 31.33
N SER A 181 -7.28 10.51 30.57
CA SER A 181 -8.63 11.04 30.57
C SER A 181 -9.62 10.09 29.89
N LYS A 182 -10.89 10.16 30.30
CA LYS A 182 -11.97 9.41 29.66
C LYS A 182 -12.96 10.36 29.01
N ALA A 183 -13.31 10.05 27.77
CA ALA A 183 -14.20 10.87 26.97
C ALA A 183 -15.38 10.06 26.41
N ASN A 184 -16.50 10.75 26.25
CA ASN A 184 -17.59 10.30 25.40
C ASN A 184 -17.29 10.69 23.95
N ILE A 185 -17.61 9.80 23.02
CA ILE A 185 -17.35 9.99 21.60
C ILE A 185 -18.63 10.51 20.93
N SER A 186 -18.55 11.66 20.26
CA SER A 186 -19.57 12.09 19.29
C SER A 186 -19.09 11.73 17.91
N LYS A 187 -19.81 10.86 17.21
CA LYS A 187 -19.45 10.34 15.89
C LYS A 187 -20.72 10.24 15.05
N LYS A 188 -20.62 10.57 13.76
CA LYS A 188 -21.69 10.30 12.79
C LYS A 188 -21.92 8.78 12.65
N ASP A 189 -23.13 8.41 12.26
CA ASP A 189 -23.44 7.01 12.01
C ASP A 189 -22.65 6.50 10.79
N ASN A 190 -22.20 5.25 10.87
CA ASN A 190 -21.60 4.59 9.71
C ASN A 190 -22.71 4.24 8.73
N GLU A 191 -22.47 4.41 7.43
CA GLU A 191 -23.46 4.13 6.39
C GLU A 191 -23.01 2.98 5.50
N HIS A 192 -23.97 2.26 4.91
CA HIS A 192 -23.71 1.18 3.94
C HIS A 192 -22.71 0.11 4.42
N MET A 193 -22.74 -0.17 5.73
CA MET A 193 -21.81 -1.11 6.33
C MET A 193 -22.10 -2.56 5.90
N GLU A 194 -21.08 -3.24 5.41
CA GLU A 194 -21.10 -4.65 5.00
C GLU A 194 -19.90 -5.37 5.62
N LEU A 195 -20.06 -6.66 5.95
CA LEU A 195 -18.97 -7.50 6.44
C LEU A 195 -18.69 -8.65 5.48
N MET A 196 -17.41 -8.81 5.15
CA MET A 196 -16.93 -9.93 4.34
C MET A 196 -16.04 -10.83 5.18
N ILE A 197 -16.46 -12.07 5.38
CA ILE A 197 -15.72 -13.03 6.20
C ILE A 197 -14.50 -13.54 5.43
N LYS A 198 -13.32 -13.30 5.98
CA LYS A 198 -12.02 -13.69 5.40
C LYS A 198 -11.40 -14.92 6.09
N THR A 199 -11.79 -15.21 7.33
CA THR A 199 -11.37 -16.41 8.07
C THR A 199 -12.54 -17.04 8.81
N ASP A 200 -12.54 -18.37 8.82
CA ASP A 200 -13.53 -19.20 9.50
C ASP A 200 -13.59 -18.96 11.00
N GLY A 201 -14.80 -18.84 11.52
CA GLY A 201 -15.09 -18.90 12.95
C GLY A 201 -16.04 -20.04 13.29
N GLY A 202 -16.55 -20.00 14.52
CA GLY A 202 -17.54 -20.94 15.02
C GLY A 202 -18.91 -20.76 14.36
N LYS A 203 -19.32 -19.52 14.05
CA LYS A 203 -20.64 -19.19 13.48
C LYS A 203 -20.56 -18.77 12.02
N TYR A 204 -19.58 -17.94 11.67
CA TYR A 204 -19.41 -17.43 10.31
C TYR A 204 -18.28 -18.14 9.57
N LYS A 205 -18.46 -18.37 8.28
CA LYS A 205 -17.54 -19.11 7.41
C LYS A 205 -17.00 -18.21 6.32
N ILE A 206 -15.77 -18.49 5.87
CA ILE A 206 -15.08 -17.79 4.80
C ILE A 206 -15.97 -17.63 3.56
N GLY A 207 -15.92 -16.45 2.93
CA GLY A 207 -16.71 -16.12 1.75
C GLY A 207 -18.19 -15.79 2.04
N LYS A 208 -18.62 -15.82 3.30
CA LYS A 208 -19.93 -15.27 3.67
C LYS A 208 -19.89 -13.74 3.61
N HIS A 209 -20.89 -13.17 2.97
CA HIS A 209 -21.17 -11.74 2.93
C HIS A 209 -22.35 -11.43 3.86
N ILE A 210 -22.21 -10.40 4.69
CA ILE A 210 -23.27 -9.88 5.56
C ILE A 210 -23.60 -8.48 5.06
N ASP A 211 -24.63 -8.41 4.23
CA ASP A 211 -25.07 -7.18 3.56
C ASP A 211 -26.16 -6.44 4.36
N ASP A 212 -26.66 -7.06 5.43
CA ASP A 212 -27.58 -6.40 6.37
C ASP A 212 -26.81 -5.38 7.20
N HIS A 213 -26.99 -4.11 6.82
CA HIS A 213 -26.37 -2.95 7.46
C HIS A 213 -26.50 -2.96 8.99
N ASN A 214 -27.70 -3.27 9.52
CA ASN A 214 -27.93 -3.22 10.97
C ASN A 214 -27.17 -4.33 11.69
N LEU A 215 -27.13 -5.53 11.09
CA LEU A 215 -26.39 -6.65 11.63
C LEU A 215 -24.87 -6.40 11.54
N ALA A 216 -24.38 -5.86 10.42
CA ALA A 216 -22.98 -5.49 10.23
C ALA A 216 -22.54 -4.44 11.26
N ALA A 217 -23.34 -3.39 11.44
CA ALA A 217 -23.09 -2.34 12.41
C ALA A 217 -23.08 -2.86 13.85
N ASP A 218 -24.03 -3.71 14.23
CA ASP A 218 -24.07 -4.34 15.56
C ASP A 218 -22.83 -5.20 15.82
N LEU A 219 -22.42 -6.03 14.86
CA LEU A 219 -21.24 -6.88 14.98
C LEU A 219 -19.95 -6.05 15.09
N TYR A 220 -19.79 -5.03 14.25
CA TYR A 220 -18.66 -4.12 14.30
C TYR A 220 -18.59 -3.38 15.65
N ASN A 221 -19.71 -2.79 16.08
CA ASN A 221 -19.79 -2.05 17.33
C ASN A 221 -19.51 -2.94 18.54
N LYS A 222 -19.93 -4.20 18.54
CA LYS A 222 -19.58 -5.15 19.61
C LYS A 222 -18.08 -5.41 19.71
N VAL A 223 -17.38 -5.46 18.59
CA VAL A 223 -15.93 -5.65 18.56
C VAL A 223 -15.22 -4.39 19.05
N VAL A 224 -15.57 -3.23 18.48
CA VAL A 224 -14.99 -1.92 18.83
C VAL A 224 -15.17 -1.60 20.32
N ASN A 225 -16.34 -1.93 20.88
CA ASN A 225 -16.65 -1.62 22.28
C ASN A 225 -16.24 -2.73 23.27
N SER A 226 -15.54 -3.77 22.84
CA SER A 226 -15.18 -4.88 23.73
C SER A 226 -14.05 -4.54 24.70
N GLY A 227 -13.28 -3.48 24.45
CA GLY A 227 -12.09 -3.13 25.22
C GLY A 227 -10.99 -4.20 25.17
N THR A 228 -10.96 -5.01 24.10
CA THR A 228 -9.98 -6.10 23.94
C THR A 228 -8.97 -5.70 22.87
N LYS A 229 -7.70 -5.60 23.27
CA LYS A 229 -6.59 -5.25 22.37
C LYS A 229 -6.50 -6.24 21.21
N GLY A 230 -6.24 -5.71 20.01
CA GLY A 230 -5.95 -6.52 18.82
C GLY A 230 -7.15 -7.14 18.12
N ARG A 231 -8.39 -6.86 18.56
CA ARG A 231 -9.59 -7.31 17.84
C ARG A 231 -9.90 -6.50 16.58
N VAL A 232 -9.30 -5.33 16.42
CA VAL A 232 -9.36 -4.56 15.18
C VAL A 232 -7.93 -4.33 14.72
N ILE A 233 -7.65 -4.74 13.49
CA ILE A 233 -6.34 -4.65 12.86
C ILE A 233 -6.45 -3.65 11.71
N TYR A 234 -5.65 -2.60 11.77
CA TYR A 234 -5.56 -1.59 10.72
C TYR A 234 -4.26 -1.77 9.93
N GLY A 235 -4.38 -1.68 8.61
CA GLY A 235 -3.28 -1.69 7.67
C GLY A 235 -2.50 -2.98 7.66
N ALA A 236 -1.35 -2.93 7.01
CA ALA A 236 -0.50 -4.07 6.84
C ALA A 236 0.96 -3.75 7.15
N ASN A 237 1.60 -4.67 7.83
CA ASN A 237 3.03 -4.68 8.09
C ASN A 237 3.53 -6.13 8.03
N LEU A 238 4.75 -6.38 8.54
CA LEU A 238 5.34 -7.72 8.50
C LEU A 238 4.73 -8.71 9.51
N GLU A 239 3.94 -8.23 10.47
CA GLU A 239 3.33 -9.01 11.55
C GLU A 239 1.81 -9.13 11.43
N GLN A 240 1.16 -8.05 11.03
CA GLN A 240 -0.29 -7.93 10.93
C GLN A 240 -0.68 -7.52 9.52
N ASN A 241 -1.85 -7.96 9.06
CA ASN A 241 -2.37 -7.62 7.75
C ASN A 241 -3.89 -7.52 7.81
N GLU A 242 -4.41 -6.32 7.58
CA GLU A 242 -5.84 -6.04 7.44
C GLU A 242 -6.44 -6.79 6.24
N TYR A 243 -5.73 -6.84 5.12
CA TYR A 243 -6.30 -7.24 3.84
C TYR A 243 -6.35 -8.76 3.64
N GLY A 244 -5.67 -9.52 4.49
CA GLY A 244 -5.68 -10.99 4.46
C GLY A 244 -4.64 -11.62 5.40
N PRO A 245 -4.04 -12.76 5.04
CA PRO A 245 -3.07 -13.45 5.89
C PRO A 245 -1.75 -12.68 5.99
N LYS A 246 -1.02 -12.88 7.09
CA LYS A 246 0.27 -12.24 7.36
C LYS A 246 1.28 -12.44 6.23
N GLN A 247 1.30 -13.64 5.65
CA GLN A 247 2.22 -14.03 4.58
C GLN A 247 2.07 -13.14 3.35
N TYR A 248 0.84 -12.67 3.04
CA TYR A 248 0.64 -11.75 1.92
C TYR A 248 1.44 -10.47 2.13
N GLY A 249 1.31 -9.82 3.28
CA GLY A 249 2.05 -8.59 3.60
C GLY A 249 3.56 -8.80 3.51
N GLN A 250 4.05 -9.92 4.05
CA GLN A 250 5.48 -10.27 3.98
C GLN A 250 5.99 -10.40 2.54
N PHE A 251 5.29 -11.14 1.69
CA PHE A 251 5.65 -11.26 0.28
C PHE A 251 5.49 -9.95 -0.49
N PHE A 252 4.41 -9.21 -0.23
CA PHE A 252 4.13 -7.92 -0.87
C PHE A 252 5.27 -6.94 -0.61
N PHE A 253 5.58 -6.65 0.66
CA PHE A 253 6.65 -5.70 1.01
C PHE A 253 8.03 -6.19 0.55
N PHE A 254 8.32 -7.49 0.65
CA PHE A 254 9.62 -7.99 0.26
C PHE A 254 9.82 -7.94 -1.26
N ILE A 255 8.88 -8.47 -2.06
CA ILE A 255 9.01 -8.54 -3.52
C ILE A 255 8.93 -7.14 -4.14
N THR A 256 7.92 -6.35 -3.76
CA THR A 256 7.78 -4.98 -4.30
C THR A 256 8.87 -4.05 -3.79
N GLY A 257 9.39 -4.27 -2.57
CA GLY A 257 10.50 -3.50 -2.01
C GLY A 257 11.83 -3.83 -2.66
N PHE A 258 12.11 -5.11 -2.87
CA PHE A 258 13.29 -5.56 -3.62
C PHE A 258 13.25 -5.05 -5.06
N HIS A 259 12.10 -5.07 -5.72
CA HIS A 259 11.90 -4.45 -7.01
C HIS A 259 12.11 -2.93 -6.96
N GLY A 260 11.50 -2.23 -6.00
CA GLY A 260 11.65 -0.78 -5.81
C GLY A 260 13.12 -0.37 -5.61
N PHE A 261 13.91 -1.20 -4.91
CA PHE A 261 15.36 -1.01 -4.80
C PHE A 261 16.09 -1.11 -6.14
N HIS A 262 15.69 -2.04 -7.02
CA HIS A 262 16.24 -2.13 -8.38
C HIS A 262 15.88 -0.91 -9.22
N VAL A 263 14.62 -0.45 -9.16
CA VAL A 263 14.19 0.76 -9.87
C VAL A 263 14.96 1.97 -9.36
N PHE A 264 15.02 2.18 -8.03
CA PHE A 264 15.74 3.29 -7.44
C PHE A 264 17.22 3.29 -7.84
N THR A 265 17.88 2.14 -7.76
CA THR A 265 19.28 1.98 -8.20
C THR A 265 19.41 2.27 -9.71
N GLY A 266 18.46 1.81 -10.53
CA GLY A 266 18.40 2.12 -11.95
C GLY A 266 18.26 3.61 -12.24
N VAL A 267 17.46 4.33 -11.46
CA VAL A 267 17.32 5.79 -11.57
C VAL A 267 18.67 6.45 -11.25
N MET A 268 19.34 6.02 -10.18
CA MET A 268 20.66 6.55 -9.82
C MET A 268 21.70 6.30 -10.91
N ILE A 269 21.74 5.09 -11.48
CA ILE A 269 22.63 4.76 -12.60
C ILE A 269 22.29 5.65 -13.81
N ASN A 270 21.01 5.81 -14.15
CA ASN A 270 20.58 6.67 -15.25
C ASN A 270 21.02 8.13 -15.06
N ILE A 271 20.94 8.67 -13.84
CA ILE A 271 21.44 10.01 -13.54
C ILE A 271 22.95 10.10 -13.80
N ILE A 272 23.73 9.14 -13.31
CA ILE A 272 25.19 9.12 -13.48
C ILE A 272 25.56 9.08 -14.97
N ILE A 273 24.91 8.20 -15.74
CA ILE A 273 25.14 8.08 -17.18
C ILE A 273 24.67 9.35 -17.90
N CYS A 274 23.52 9.92 -17.55
CA CYS A 274 23.02 11.17 -18.14
C CYS A 274 24.01 12.32 -17.93
N LEU A 275 24.56 12.47 -16.72
CA LEU A 275 25.62 13.45 -16.43
C LEU A 275 26.87 13.19 -17.26
N GLY A 276 27.24 11.93 -17.48
CA GLY A 276 28.34 11.54 -18.37
C GLY A 276 28.08 11.92 -19.84
N VAL A 277 26.85 11.76 -20.31
CA VAL A 277 26.40 12.20 -21.65
C VAL A 277 26.49 13.72 -21.74
N ILE A 278 25.96 14.47 -20.76
CA ILE A 278 26.00 15.94 -20.74
C ILE A 278 27.44 16.45 -20.81
N ARG A 279 28.35 15.84 -20.06
CA ARG A 279 29.81 16.13 -20.08
C ARG A 279 30.50 15.72 -21.38
N GLY A 280 29.81 14.99 -22.27
CA GLY A 280 30.33 14.55 -23.56
C GLY A 280 31.33 13.40 -23.46
N VAL A 281 31.38 12.67 -22.34
CA VAL A 281 32.34 11.58 -22.11
C VAL A 281 32.19 10.49 -23.19
N TYR A 282 30.95 10.07 -23.47
CA TYR A 282 30.67 9.01 -24.44
C TYR A 282 30.83 9.48 -25.88
N HIS A 283 30.52 10.74 -26.17
CA HIS A 283 30.74 11.33 -27.48
C HIS A 283 32.24 11.39 -27.82
N LYS A 284 33.11 11.71 -26.84
CA LYS A 284 34.57 11.64 -26.99
C LYS A 284 35.09 10.21 -27.18
N ARG A 285 34.40 9.21 -26.62
CA ARG A 285 34.72 7.78 -26.82
C ARG A 285 34.28 7.25 -28.19
N GLY A 286 33.36 7.93 -28.86
CA GLY A 286 32.85 7.53 -30.17
C GLY A 286 31.71 6.50 -30.15
N HIS A 287 31.22 6.11 -28.96
CA HIS A 287 30.10 5.16 -28.82
C HIS A 287 29.31 5.40 -27.52
N TYR A 288 28.03 5.06 -27.52
CA TYR A 288 27.10 5.20 -26.39
C TYR A 288 26.73 3.87 -25.71
N GLU A 289 27.59 2.86 -25.80
CA GLU A 289 27.36 1.51 -25.26
C GLU A 289 26.98 1.49 -23.76
N MET A 290 27.40 2.47 -22.98
CA MET A 290 26.98 2.58 -21.57
C MET A 290 25.50 2.91 -21.42
N VAL A 291 24.94 3.72 -22.33
CA VAL A 291 23.50 4.03 -22.37
C VAL A 291 22.72 2.76 -22.73
N GLU A 292 23.23 1.96 -23.68
CA GLU A 292 22.62 0.68 -24.06
C GLU A 292 22.61 -0.33 -22.90
N LYS A 293 23.74 -0.49 -22.19
CA LYS A 293 23.82 -1.39 -21.03
C LYS A 293 22.87 -0.98 -19.91
N THR A 294 22.78 0.31 -19.61
CA THR A 294 21.83 0.82 -18.62
C THR A 294 20.40 0.69 -19.11
N GLY A 295 20.16 0.88 -20.41
CA GLY A 295 18.84 0.67 -21.01
C GLY A 295 18.36 -0.78 -20.88
N LEU A 296 19.23 -1.75 -21.17
CA LEU A 296 18.92 -3.18 -20.96
C LEU A 296 18.55 -3.50 -19.51
N TYR A 297 19.26 -2.93 -18.55
CA TYR A 297 18.89 -3.07 -17.12
C TYR A 297 17.52 -2.45 -16.83
N TRP A 298 17.26 -1.23 -17.34
CA TRP A 298 16.00 -0.55 -17.13
C TRP A 298 14.80 -1.32 -17.70
N HIS A 299 14.92 -1.86 -18.92
CA HIS A 299 13.91 -2.70 -19.54
C HIS A 299 13.67 -4.00 -18.78
N PHE A 300 14.74 -4.60 -18.24
CA PHE A 300 14.62 -5.80 -17.44
C PHE A 300 13.81 -5.54 -16.16
N VAL A 301 14.12 -4.44 -15.46
CA VAL A 301 13.38 -4.06 -14.25
C VAL A 301 11.90 -3.82 -14.58
N ASP A 302 11.59 -3.09 -15.65
CA ASP A 302 10.22 -2.87 -16.12
C ASP A 302 9.49 -4.19 -16.45
N LEU A 303 10.16 -5.13 -17.14
CA LEU A 303 9.60 -6.45 -17.42
C LEU A 303 9.28 -7.23 -16.14
N VAL A 304 10.16 -7.21 -15.14
CA VAL A 304 9.88 -7.84 -13.83
C VAL A 304 8.64 -7.22 -13.18
N TRP A 305 8.47 -5.89 -13.29
CA TRP A 305 7.31 -5.21 -12.74
C TRP A 305 6.00 -5.72 -13.34
N VAL A 306 5.93 -5.96 -14.65
CA VAL A 306 4.73 -6.50 -15.30
C VAL A 306 4.28 -7.83 -14.68
N PHE A 307 5.24 -8.70 -14.32
CA PHE A 307 4.92 -9.94 -13.60
C PHE A 307 4.46 -9.68 -12.17
N VAL A 308 5.16 -8.84 -11.41
CA VAL A 308 4.76 -8.46 -10.04
C VAL A 308 3.36 -7.86 -10.04
N PHE A 309 3.08 -6.94 -10.95
CA PHE A 309 1.79 -6.32 -11.16
C PHE A 309 0.69 -7.38 -11.39
N THR A 310 0.95 -8.33 -12.29
CA THR A 310 -0.02 -9.39 -12.60
C THR A 310 -0.34 -10.25 -11.37
N PHE A 311 0.66 -10.70 -10.62
CA PHE A 311 0.48 -11.64 -9.51
C PHE A 311 -0.12 -11.04 -8.22
N PHE A 312 0.10 -9.74 -7.98
CA PHE A 312 -0.39 -9.06 -6.77
C PHE A 312 -1.69 -8.29 -6.98
N TYR A 313 -1.92 -7.76 -8.17
CA TYR A 313 -3.03 -6.83 -8.42
C TYR A 313 -4.13 -7.40 -9.30
N LEU A 314 -3.81 -8.33 -10.21
CA LEU A 314 -4.80 -8.88 -11.15
C LEU A 314 -5.24 -10.30 -10.80
N VAL A 315 -4.31 -11.15 -10.36
CA VAL A 315 -4.55 -12.57 -10.09
C VAL A 315 -4.87 -12.81 -8.63
#